data_AF-A0A1H0UQ55-F1
#
_entry.id   AF-A0A1H0UQ55-F1
#
_cell.length_a   1.000
_cell.length_b   1.000
_cell.length_c   1.000
_cell.angle_alpha   90.00
_cell.angle_beta   90.00
_cell.angle_gamma   90.00
#
_symmetry.space_group_name_H-M   'P 1'
#
loop_
_entity.id
_entity.type
_entity.pdbx_description
1 polymer ?
#
loop_
_entity_poly.entity_id
_entity_poly.type
_entity_poly.pdbx_seq_one_letter_code
_entity_poly.pdbx_strand_id
1 'polypeptide(L)'
;MENEFKGFDDEVHHRGERHKRREHSSHKRGAKTFRRGRALAFLEMMNLKRSTIKQQLDAPEFQSINQILIGELKAIDMVINEFTQLFEIHENETKDPCQDE
;
A
#
# COMPACT_ATOMS: atom_id res chain seq x y z
N MET A 1 -55.57 -50.02 -5.35
CA MET A 1 -54.84 -50.01 -6.63
C MET A 1 -54.44 -48.56 -6.85
N GLU A 2 -53.36 -48.17 -6.17
CA GLU A 2 -51.99 -48.00 -6.71
C GLU A 2 -51.80 -46.52 -7.06
N ASN A 3 -51.21 -45.71 -6.15
CA ASN A 3 -49.77 -45.38 -6.08
C ASN A 3 -49.25 -44.86 -7.43
N GLU A 4 -48.60 -43.70 -7.51
CA GLU A 4 -47.31 -43.49 -6.87
C GLU A 4 -46.90 -42.00 -6.79
N PHE A 5 -46.44 -41.61 -5.61
CA PHE A 5 -45.57 -40.47 -5.35
C PHE A 5 -44.21 -40.65 -6.03
N LYS A 6 -43.63 -39.59 -6.61
CA LYS A 6 -42.18 -39.45 -6.88
C LYS A 6 -41.90 -38.00 -7.29
N GLY A 7 -40.98 -37.22 -6.73
CA GLY A 7 -39.97 -37.40 -5.69
C GLY A 7 -39.14 -36.11 -5.70
N PHE A 8 -38.87 -35.56 -4.52
CA PHE A 8 -37.81 -34.56 -4.31
C PHE A 8 -36.46 -35.31 -4.35
N ASP A 9 -35.49 -34.79 -5.11
CA ASP A 9 -34.04 -34.96 -4.92
C ASP A 9 -33.40 -33.82 -5.73
N ASP A 10 -32.92 -32.74 -5.10
CA ASP A 10 -31.60 -32.59 -4.51
C ASP A 10 -30.42 -32.69 -5.50
N GLU A 11 -29.62 -31.61 -5.43
CA GLU A 11 -28.17 -31.61 -5.52
C GLU A 11 -27.42 -31.73 -6.87
N VAL A 12 -26.71 -30.63 -7.18
CA VAL A 12 -25.22 -30.57 -7.21
C VAL A 12 -24.48 -30.72 -8.56
N HIS A 13 -23.76 -29.63 -8.88
CA HIS A 13 -22.48 -29.50 -9.60
C HIS A 13 -22.38 -29.80 -11.10
N HIS A 14 -22.55 -28.75 -11.92
CA HIS A 14 -21.77 -28.58 -13.14
C HIS A 14 -20.68 -27.51 -12.97
N ARG A 15 -19.59 -28.04 -12.45
CA ARG A 15 -18.23 -27.50 -12.45
C ARG A 15 -17.74 -27.45 -13.90
N GLY A 16 -17.43 -26.26 -14.40
CA GLY A 16 -16.44 -26.12 -15.47
C GLY A 16 -16.79 -25.16 -16.58
N GLU A 17 -16.40 -23.90 -16.41
CA GLU A 17 -15.85 -23.13 -17.53
C GLU A 17 -14.65 -22.35 -17.03
N ARG A 18 -13.49 -23.01 -17.12
CA ARG A 18 -12.18 -22.40 -16.94
C ARG A 18 -11.98 -21.37 -18.04
N HIS A 19 -12.35 -20.13 -17.78
CA HIS A 19 -11.82 -18.98 -18.49
C HIS A 19 -10.30 -18.89 -18.20
N LYS A 20 -9.50 -19.61 -18.99
CA LYS A 20 -8.08 -19.30 -19.19
C LYS A 20 -7.98 -18.03 -20.02
N ARG A 21 -8.22 -16.86 -19.42
CA ARG A 21 -7.77 -15.59 -19.98
C ARG A 21 -6.40 -15.30 -19.39
N ARG A 22 -5.37 -15.44 -20.23
CA ARG A 22 -4.07 -14.82 -20.00
C ARG A 22 -4.31 -13.34 -19.83
N GLU A 23 -3.92 -12.79 -18.69
CA GLU A 23 -3.60 -11.37 -18.58
C GLU A 23 -2.49 -11.23 -17.55
N HIS A 24 -1.27 -11.11 -18.06
CA HIS A 24 -0.26 -10.29 -17.42
C HIS A 24 -0.88 -8.92 -17.20
N SER A 25 -1.38 -8.64 -16.01
CA SER A 25 -1.79 -7.29 -15.66
C SER A 25 -1.43 -7.03 -14.22
N SER A 26 -0.36 -6.25 -14.11
CA SER A 26 -0.06 -5.25 -13.09
C SER A 26 -0.52 -5.55 -11.66
N HIS A 27 0.46 -5.54 -10.76
CA HIS A 27 0.28 -5.43 -9.31
C HIS A 27 -1.05 -4.77 -8.97
N LYS A 28 -1.94 -5.56 -8.39
CA LYS A 28 -3.31 -5.18 -8.10
C LYS A 28 -3.29 -3.87 -7.31
N ARG A 29 -3.52 -2.75 -8.00
CA ARG A 29 -4.09 -1.54 -7.41
C ARG A 29 -5.45 -1.94 -6.87
N GLY A 30 -5.47 -2.53 -5.69
CA GLY A 30 -6.71 -2.75 -4.94
C GLY A 30 -7.43 -1.42 -4.78
N ALA A 31 -8.76 -1.46 -4.64
CA ALA A 31 -9.56 -0.27 -4.40
C ALA A 31 -8.89 0.63 -3.34
N LYS A 32 -8.77 1.94 -3.62
CA LYS A 32 -8.18 2.92 -2.69
C LYS A 32 -8.98 2.90 -1.38
N THR A 33 -8.54 2.10 -0.42
CA THR A 33 -9.19 2.05 0.89
C THR A 33 -8.77 3.27 1.71
N PHE A 34 -9.65 3.70 2.61
CA PHE A 34 -9.34 4.78 3.55
C PHE A 34 -8.03 4.53 4.31
N ARG A 35 -7.76 3.26 4.68
CA ARG A 35 -6.51 2.86 5.33
C ARG A 35 -5.30 3.16 4.46
N ARG A 36 -5.34 2.80 3.17
CA ARG A 36 -4.24 3.08 2.23
C ARG A 36 -4.03 4.58 2.03
N GLY A 37 -5.10 5.35 1.85
CA GLY A 37 -5.00 6.81 1.72
C GLY A 37 -4.38 7.48 2.94
N ARG A 38 -4.75 7.06 4.16
CA ARG A 38 -4.13 7.54 5.40
C ARG A 38 -2.67 7.15 5.52
N ALA A 39 -2.30 5.94 5.08
CA ALA A 39 -0.92 5.49 5.09
C ALA A 39 -0.03 6.31 4.15
N LEU A 40 -0.52 6.63 2.94
CA LEU A 40 0.19 7.49 1.99
C LEU A 40 0.37 8.92 2.53
N ALA A 41 -0.67 9.53 3.10
CA ALA A 41 -0.58 10.86 3.71
C ALA A 41 0.42 10.90 4.89
N PHE A 42 0.46 9.84 5.70
CA PHE A 42 1.46 9.71 6.76
C PHE A 42 2.88 9.62 6.20
N LEU A 43 3.08 8.80 5.17
CA LEU A 43 4.38 8.64 4.51
C LEU A 43 4.85 9.95 3.86
N GLU A 44 3.94 10.70 3.25
CA GLU A 44 4.21 12.04 2.73
C GLU A 44 4.72 12.99 3.83
N MET A 45 4.02 13.03 4.97
CA MET A 45 4.45 13.82 6.12
C MET A 45 5.84 13.42 6.63
N MET A 46 6.16 12.11 6.66
CA MET A 46 7.49 11.65 7.06
C MET A 46 8.58 12.07 6.07
N ASN A 47 8.31 11.98 4.77
CA ASN A 47 9.24 12.42 3.73
C ASN A 47 9.48 13.94 3.79
N LEU A 48 8.45 14.72 4.12
CA LEU A 48 8.60 16.16 4.35
C LEU A 48 9.57 16.44 5.51
N LYS A 49 9.35 15.80 6.68
CA LYS A 49 10.24 15.95 7.85
C LYS A 49 11.67 15.54 7.53
N ARG A 50 11.83 14.41 6.83
CA ARG A 50 13.14 13.92 6.37
C ARG A 50 13.85 14.98 5.51
N SER A 51 13.13 15.60 4.58
CA SER A 51 13.70 16.64 3.71
C SER A 51 14.09 17.88 4.52
N THR A 52 13.26 18.29 5.49
CA THR A 52 13.57 19.43 6.36
C THR A 52 14.85 19.19 7.16
N ILE A 53 15.00 18.01 7.78
CA ILE A 53 16.21 17.71 8.57
C ILE A 53 17.46 17.65 7.69
N LYS A 54 17.34 17.13 6.46
CA LYS A 54 18.45 17.17 5.50
C LYS A 54 18.88 18.60 5.18
N GLN A 55 17.94 19.51 4.95
CA GLN A 55 18.26 20.92 4.74
C GLN A 55 18.92 21.55 5.97
N GLN A 56 18.49 21.18 7.18
CA GLN A 56 19.10 21.65 8.42
C GLN A 56 20.54 21.17 8.60
N LEU A 57 20.87 19.96 8.15
CA LEU A 57 22.25 19.43 8.22
C LEU A 57 23.25 20.24 7.37
N ASP A 58 22.77 20.86 6.29
CA ASP A 58 23.58 21.71 5.41
C ASP A 58 23.67 23.16 5.91
N ALA A 59 22.85 23.54 6.91
CA ALA A 59 22.78 24.92 7.40
C ALA A 59 23.78 25.16 8.55
N PRO A 60 24.63 26.20 8.47
CA PRO A 60 25.69 26.44 9.45
C PRO A 60 25.14 26.74 10.86
N GLU A 61 23.92 27.28 10.97
CA GLU A 61 23.27 27.57 12.25
C GLU A 61 23.00 26.32 13.11
N PHE A 62 22.96 25.12 12.53
CA PHE A 62 22.69 23.88 13.25
C PHE A 62 23.94 23.02 13.51
N GLN A 63 25.13 23.50 13.17
CA GLN A 63 26.36 22.71 13.25
C GLN A 63 26.64 22.16 14.66
N SER A 64 26.27 22.90 15.71
CA SER A 64 26.42 22.50 17.12
C SER A 64 25.53 21.31 17.51
N ILE A 65 24.45 21.06 16.77
CA ILE A 65 23.47 20.00 17.02
C ILE A 65 23.46 18.91 15.94
N ASN A 66 24.43 18.89 15.02
CA ASN A 66 24.47 17.94 13.90
C ASN A 66 24.31 16.46 14.32
N GLN A 67 24.90 16.05 15.46
CA GLN A 67 24.74 14.67 15.94
C GLN A 67 23.29 14.32 16.29
N ILE A 68 22.53 15.28 16.81
CA ILE A 68 21.11 15.11 17.12
C ILE A 68 20.32 14.99 15.81
N LEU A 69 20.57 15.88 14.85
CA LEU A 69 19.91 15.86 13.53
C LEU A 69 20.18 14.58 12.75
N ILE A 70 21.42 14.06 12.79
CA ILE A 70 21.77 12.76 12.19
C ILE A 70 20.99 11.63 12.87
N GLY A 71 20.87 11.66 14.20
CA GLY A 71 20.08 10.69 14.96
C GLY A 71 18.60 10.72 14.57
N GLU A 72 18.01 11.90 14.50
CA GLU A 72 16.60 12.08 14.10
C GLU A 72 16.35 11.65 12.66
N LEU A 73 17.25 12.00 11.73
CA LEU A 73 17.16 11.57 10.33
C LEU A 73 17.16 10.04 10.22
N LYS A 74 18.04 9.36 10.96
CA LYS A 74 18.09 7.89 11.00
C LYS A 74 16.82 7.29 11.58
N ALA A 75 16.26 7.89 12.63
CA ALA A 75 15.01 7.44 13.22
C ALA A 75 13.83 7.55 12.22
N ILE A 76 13.73 8.67 11.51
CA ILE A 76 12.70 8.86 10.47
C ILE A 76 12.90 7.87 9.32
N ASP A 77 14.13 7.67 8.84
CA ASP A 77 14.42 6.69 7.78
C ASP A 77 14.01 5.26 8.22
N MET A 78 14.25 4.89 9.47
CA MET A 78 13.83 3.60 10.03
C MET A 78 12.31 3.45 10.03
N VAL A 79 11.58 4.44 10.57
CA VAL A 79 10.12 4.43 10.60
C VAL A 79 9.51 4.38 9.20
N ILE A 80 10.06 5.15 8.24
CA ILE A 80 9.62 5.10 6.84
C ILE A 80 9.77 3.69 6.27
N ASN A 81 10.93 3.05 6.48
CA ASN A 81 11.21 1.72 5.95
C ASN A 81 10.27 0.66 6.55
N GLU A 82 10.10 0.66 7.87
CA GLU A 82 9.20 -0.26 8.57
C GLU A 82 7.75 -0.05 8.15
N PHE A 83 7.31 1.20 8.06
CA PHE A 83 5.94 1.55 7.68
C PHE A 83 5.61 1.15 6.24
N THR A 84 6.55 1.38 5.31
CA THR A 84 6.38 1.02 3.90
C THR A 84 6.24 -0.49 3.74
N GLN A 85 7.03 -1.28 4.48
CA GLN A 85 6.91 -2.74 4.52
C GLN A 85 5.57 -3.18 5.14
N LEU A 86 5.18 -2.60 6.27
CA LEU A 86 3.93 -2.94 6.98
C LEU A 86 2.68 -2.74 6.12
N PHE A 87 2.68 -1.72 5.26
CA PHE A 87 1.54 -1.35 4.42
C PHE A 87 1.67 -1.76 2.95
N GLU A 88 2.74 -2.49 2.59
CA GLU A 88 3.04 -2.90 1.21
C GLU A 88 2.89 -1.72 0.21
N ILE A 89 3.51 -0.59 0.55
CA ILE A 89 3.47 0.62 -0.28
C ILE A 89 4.63 0.54 -1.28
N HIS A 90 4.32 0.49 -2.58
CA HIS A 90 5.35 0.54 -3.62
C HIS A 90 5.72 1.99 -3.96
N GLU A 91 6.99 2.24 -4.33
CA GLU A 91 7.50 3.57 -4.73
C GLU A 91 6.71 4.24 -5.87
N ASN A 92 5.97 3.45 -6.65
CA ASN A 92 5.17 3.92 -7.78
C ASN A 92 3.84 4.54 -7.35
N GLU A 93 3.47 4.39 -6.08
CA GLU A 93 2.19 4.83 -5.52
C GLU A 93 2.31 6.10 -4.68
N THR A 94 3.53 6.45 -4.28
CA THR A 94 3.86 7.78 -3.74
C THR A 94 3.94 8.83 -4.83
N LYS A 95 4.07 8.42 -6.10
CA LYS A 95 3.90 9.27 -7.28
C LYS A 95 2.44 9.17 -7.71
N ASP A 96 1.66 10.18 -7.38
CA ASP A 96 0.22 10.22 -7.64
C ASP A 96 -0.08 9.97 -9.14
N PRO A 97 -0.85 8.95 -9.52
CA PRO A 97 -1.18 8.67 -10.92
C PRO A 97 -2.33 9.54 -11.46
N CYS A 98 -2.65 10.66 -10.80
CA CYS A 98 -3.73 11.56 -11.19
C CYS A 98 -3.23 12.86 -11.86
N GLN A 99 -1.95 12.94 -12.22
CA GLN A 99 -1.42 14.01 -13.07
C GLN A 99 -1.35 13.55 -14.53
N ASP A 100 -2.52 13.37 -15.15
CA ASP A 100 -2.68 13.32 -16.60
C ASP A 100 -4.08 13.88 -16.91
N GLU A 101 -4.17 15.20 -17.10
CA GLU A 101 -5.24 15.86 -17.86
C GLU A 101 -4.63 16.45 -19.15
#